data_AF-A0A516WMX8-F1
#
_entry.id   AF-A0A516WMX8-F1
#
_cell.length_a   1.000
_cell.length_b   1.000
_cell.length_c   1.000
_cell.angle_alpha   90.00
_cell.angle_beta   90.00
_cell.angle_gamma   90.00
#
_symmetry.space_group_name_H-M   'P 1'
#
loop_
_entity.id
_entity.type
_entity.pdbx_description
1 polymer ?
#
loop_
_entity_poly.entity_id
_entity_poly.type
_entity_poly.pdbx_seq_one_letter_code
_entity_poly.pdbx_strand_id
1 'polypeptide(L)'
;MVQHEHPDSARVPTGSPVRTCIGCRERALAVDLLRVVVSESGPQGHVLAPDPRRRLPGRGAWLHPVEACLSLAERRRAFGRALRVSGSVDASEVDHWVHAGHPPRAVPLEQNRHKHS
;
A
#
# COMPACT_ATOMS: atom_id res chain seq x y z
N MET A 1 -16.48 29.00 -4.23
CA MET A 1 -15.54 28.34 -5.17
C MET A 1 -14.14 28.61 -4.66
N VAL A 2 -13.64 27.79 -3.73
CA VAL A 2 -12.28 27.98 -3.19
C VAL A 2 -11.37 27.03 -3.94
N GLN A 3 -10.55 27.61 -4.80
CA GLN A 3 -9.42 26.96 -5.45
C GLN A 3 -8.44 26.63 -4.31
N HIS A 4 -8.25 25.34 -4.02
CA HIS A 4 -7.13 24.92 -3.18
C HIS A 4 -5.93 24.70 -4.09
N GLU A 5 -5.06 25.69 -4.06
CA GLU A 5 -3.77 25.74 -4.72
C GLU A 5 -2.77 24.98 -3.82
N HIS A 6 -2.09 23.95 -4.36
CA HIS A 6 -1.05 23.22 -3.65
C HIS A 6 0.33 23.79 -4.06
N PRO A 7 1.08 24.46 -3.16
CA PRO A 7 2.42 24.93 -3.49
C PRO A 7 3.48 23.82 -3.27
N ASP A 8 4.36 23.72 -4.27
CA ASP A 8 5.77 23.32 -4.20
C ASP A 8 6.11 21.90 -3.67
N SER A 9 6.14 20.87 -4.50
CA SER A 9 7.19 20.59 -5.51
C SER A 9 8.62 20.47 -4.94
N ALA A 10 8.76 19.85 -3.77
CA ALA A 10 10.04 19.28 -3.36
C ALA A 10 10.43 18.13 -4.31
N ARG A 11 11.21 18.45 -5.35
CA ARG A 11 11.90 17.58 -6.34
C ARG A 11 11.60 16.08 -6.21
N VAL A 12 10.51 15.66 -6.84
CA VAL A 12 10.21 14.24 -7.10
C VAL A 12 11.34 13.67 -7.96
N PRO A 13 11.99 12.55 -7.60
CA PRO A 13 12.90 11.89 -8.53
C PRO A 13 12.11 11.58 -9.81
N THR A 14 12.57 12.15 -10.93
CA THR A 14 11.97 12.00 -12.26
C THR A 14 11.93 10.51 -12.63
N GLY A 15 10.86 9.81 -12.28
CA GLY A 15 10.69 8.41 -12.67
C GLY A 15 9.88 7.50 -11.73
N SER A 16 9.54 7.88 -10.50
CA SER A 16 8.68 7.01 -9.68
C SER A 16 7.20 7.15 -10.10
N PRO A 17 6.54 6.09 -10.59
CA PRO A 17 5.15 6.17 -10.98
C PRO A 17 4.25 6.46 -9.77
N VAL A 18 3.20 7.25 -9.97
CA VAL A 18 2.12 7.41 -8.98
C VAL A 18 1.25 6.15 -8.97
N ARG A 19 0.92 5.65 -7.78
CA ARG A 19 0.06 4.48 -7.58
C ARG A 19 -1.03 4.81 -6.56
N THR A 20 -2.04 3.97 -6.51
CA THR A 20 -3.16 4.10 -5.58
C THR A 20 -3.03 3.06 -4.48
N CYS A 21 -3.06 3.50 -3.22
CA CYS A 21 -3.12 2.61 -2.07
C CYS A 21 -4.44 1.83 -2.08
N ILE A 22 -4.39 0.51 -1.97
CA ILE A 22 -5.59 -0.34 -2.00
C ILE A 22 -6.43 -0.25 -0.70
N GLY A 23 -5.84 0.21 0.39
CA GLY A 23 -6.50 0.42 1.68
C GLY A 23 -7.32 1.70 1.71
N CYS A 24 -6.64 2.86 1.69
CA CYS A 24 -7.28 4.18 1.77
C CYS A 24 -7.77 4.75 0.42
N ARG A 25 -7.29 4.23 -0.72
CA ARG A 25 -7.52 4.75 -2.09
C ARG A 25 -6.87 6.08 -2.43
N GLU A 26 -5.98 6.59 -1.59
CA GLU A 26 -5.19 7.77 -1.89
C GLU A 26 -4.07 7.46 -2.90
N ARG A 27 -3.67 8.47 -3.69
CA ARG A 27 -2.58 8.38 -4.66
C ARG A 27 -1.29 8.86 -4.01
N ALA A 28 -0.22 8.07 -4.13
CA ALA A 28 1.11 8.44 -3.65
C ALA A 28 2.18 7.94 -4.63
N LEU A 29 3.43 8.36 -4.44
CA LEU A 29 4.52 7.82 -5.25
C LEU A 29 4.73 6.34 -4.89
N ALA A 30 5.09 5.52 -5.88
CA ALA A 30 5.42 4.11 -5.64
C ALA A 30 6.60 3.90 -4.66
N VAL A 31 7.37 4.95 -4.37
CA VAL A 31 8.45 4.93 -3.37
C VAL A 31 7.94 5.07 -1.94
N ASP A 32 6.75 5.64 -1.75
CA ASP A 32 6.09 5.86 -0.44
C ASP A 32 5.14 4.70 -0.11
N LEU A 33 4.90 3.82 -1.08
CA LEU A 33 4.00 2.68 -0.98
C LEU A 33 4.80 1.37 -0.90
N LEU A 34 4.37 0.49 -0.01
CA LEU A 34 4.74 -0.91 -0.01
C LEU A 34 4.09 -1.61 -1.21
N ARG A 35 4.91 -2.30 -2.01
CA ARG A 35 4.39 -3.27 -2.97
C ARG A 35 4.15 -4.59 -2.24
N VAL A 36 2.99 -5.18 -2.44
CA VAL A 36 2.62 -6.49 -1.91
C VAL A 36 2.38 -7.43 -3.10
N VAL A 37 2.94 -8.63 -3.06
CA VAL A 37 2.82 -9.63 -4.13
C VAL A 37 2.26 -10.93 -3.61
N VAL A 38 1.76 -11.76 -4.51
CA VAL A 38 1.47 -13.17 -4.20
C VAL A 38 2.78 -13.94 -4.29
N SER A 39 3.21 -14.54 -3.19
CA SER A 39 4.41 -15.38 -3.12
C SER A 39 4.09 -16.82 -3.46
N GLU A 40 3.00 -17.33 -2.90
CA GLU A 40 2.58 -18.72 -3.06
C GLU A 40 1.09 -18.78 -3.40
N SER A 41 0.73 -19.77 -4.21
CA SER A 41 -0.66 -20.04 -4.59
C SER A 41 -0.87 -21.55 -4.59
N GLY A 42 -1.86 -22.02 -3.82
CA GLY A 42 -2.15 -23.43 -3.69
C GLY A 42 -3.62 -23.70 -3.34
N PRO A 43 -3.99 -24.98 -3.15
CA PRO A 43 -5.35 -25.38 -2.81
C PRO A 43 -5.92 -24.69 -1.56
N GLN A 44 -5.05 -24.38 -0.61
CA GLN A 44 -5.37 -23.73 0.66
C GLN A 44 -5.50 -22.18 0.58
N GLY A 45 -5.17 -21.57 -0.56
CA GLY A 45 -5.26 -20.12 -0.76
C GLY A 45 -3.96 -19.50 -1.30
N HIS A 46 -3.81 -18.20 -1.06
CA HIS A 46 -2.71 -17.38 -1.55
C HIS A 46 -1.96 -16.74 -0.39
N VAL A 47 -0.63 -16.82 -0.39
CA VAL A 47 0.23 -16.16 0.61
C VAL A 47 0.79 -14.88 0.01
N LEU A 48 0.70 -13.77 0.75
CA LEU A 48 1.22 -12.48 0.34
C LEU A 48 2.56 -12.18 1.01
N ALA A 49 3.52 -11.67 0.23
CA ALA A 49 4.75 -11.11 0.80
C ALA A 49 4.88 -9.60 0.56
N PRO A 50 5.51 -8.89 1.52
CA PRO A 50 6.00 -7.53 1.31
C PRO A 50 7.17 -7.51 0.32
N ASP A 51 7.13 -6.61 -0.65
CA ASP A 51 8.19 -6.36 -1.62
C ASP A 51 8.68 -4.90 -1.54
N PRO A 52 9.34 -4.50 -0.44
CA PRO A 52 9.81 -3.13 -0.24
C PRO A 52 10.84 -2.69 -1.28
N ARG A 53 11.53 -3.65 -1.91
CA ARG A 53 12.53 -3.41 -2.97
C ARG A 53 11.94 -3.44 -4.37
N ARG A 54 10.68 -3.83 -4.55
CA ARG A 54 9.97 -3.94 -5.84
C ARG A 54 10.66 -4.87 -6.83
N ARG A 55 11.16 -6.02 -6.36
CA ARG A 55 11.95 -6.98 -7.15
C ARG A 55 11.24 -8.31 -7.38
N LEU A 56 10.18 -8.60 -6.64
CA LEU A 56 9.51 -9.90 -6.75
C LEU A 56 8.67 -9.96 -8.04
N PRO A 57 8.66 -11.10 -8.75
CA PRO A 57 7.87 -11.25 -9.96
C PRO A 57 6.35 -11.24 -9.67
N GLY A 58 5.54 -11.16 -10.73
CA GLY A 58 4.08 -11.31 -10.62
C GLY A 58 3.29 -10.01 -10.42
N ARG A 59 1.98 -10.17 -10.18
CA ARG A 59 1.06 -9.05 -9.95
C ARG A 59 1.30 -8.47 -8.55
N GLY A 60 1.41 -7.15 -8.47
CA GLY A 60 1.60 -6.45 -7.20
C GLY A 60 0.46 -5.48 -6.91
N ALA A 61 0.08 -5.39 -5.64
CA ALA A 61 -0.77 -4.37 -5.08
C ALA A 61 0.08 -3.32 -4.36
N TRP A 62 -0.48 -2.13 -4.15
CA TRP A 62 0.22 -1.01 -3.50
C TRP A 62 -0.51 -0.62 -2.23
N LEU A 63 0.21 -0.48 -1.12
CA LEU A 63 -0.33 -0.22 0.20
C LEU A 63 0.55 0.81 0.91
N HIS A 64 -0.01 1.77 1.63
CA HIS A 64 0.82 2.53 2.57
C HIS A 64 1.33 1.59 3.67
N PRO A 65 2.60 1.69 4.09
CA PRO A 65 3.19 0.83 5.12
C PRO A 65 2.73 1.24 6.54
N VAL A 66 1.41 1.29 6.75
CA VAL A 66 0.78 1.68 8.02
C VAL A 66 -0.40 0.76 8.33
N GLU A 67 -0.57 0.44 9.61
CA GLU A 67 -1.58 -0.49 10.13
C GLU A 67 -2.99 -0.14 9.64
N ALA A 68 -3.36 1.14 9.68
CA ALA A 68 -4.68 1.60 9.24
C ALA A 68 -4.98 1.26 7.77
N CYS A 69 -3.98 1.32 6.88
CA CYS A 69 -4.16 0.96 5.48
C CYS A 69 -4.25 -0.55 5.28
N LEU A 70 -3.47 -1.33 6.04
CA LEU A 70 -3.54 -2.79 6.05
C LEU A 70 -4.92 -3.26 6.49
N SER A 71 -5.40 -2.81 7.66
CA SER A 71 -6.72 -3.19 8.16
C SER A 71 -7.84 -2.80 7.21
N LEU A 72 -7.74 -1.64 6.54
CA LEU A 72 -8.71 -1.25 5.51
C LEU A 72 -8.67 -2.17 4.28
N ALA A 73 -7.48 -2.59 3.85
CA ALA A 73 -7.32 -3.50 2.71
C ALA A 73 -7.90 -4.90 3.02
N GLU A 74 -7.68 -5.42 4.22
CA GLU A 74 -8.23 -6.70 4.67
C GLU A 74 -9.76 -6.64 4.78
N ARG A 75 -10.29 -5.66 5.53
CA ARG A 75 -11.74 -5.50 5.73
C ARG A 75 -12.51 -5.36 4.42
N ARG A 76 -11.90 -4.70 3.42
CA ARG A 76 -12.50 -4.49 2.09
C ARG A 76 -12.19 -5.62 1.11
N ARG A 77 -11.46 -6.67 1.51
CA ARG A 77 -10.97 -7.76 0.65
C ARG A 77 -10.24 -7.22 -0.58
N ALA A 78 -9.50 -6.13 -0.41
CA ALA A 78 -8.87 -5.38 -1.49
C ALA A 78 -7.71 -6.14 -2.14
N PHE A 79 -7.00 -6.98 -1.37
CA PHE A 79 -5.91 -7.81 -1.89
C PHE A 79 -6.36 -8.76 -2.99
N GLY A 80 -7.43 -9.53 -2.75
CA GLY A 80 -7.98 -10.46 -3.75
C GLY A 80 -8.31 -9.75 -5.07
N ARG A 81 -8.99 -8.60 -4.98
CA ARG A 81 -9.33 -7.77 -6.16
C ARG A 81 -8.09 -7.20 -6.86
N ALA A 82 -7.14 -6.64 -6.12
CA ALA A 82 -5.96 -5.98 -6.67
C ALA A 82 -4.99 -6.98 -7.32
N LEU A 83 -4.83 -8.14 -6.70
CA LEU A 83 -3.93 -9.21 -7.15
C LEU A 83 -4.61 -10.16 -8.15
N ARG A 84 -5.93 -10.06 -8.31
CA ARG A 84 -6.77 -10.93 -9.16
C ARG A 84 -6.69 -12.39 -8.75
N VAL A 85 -6.78 -12.64 -7.45
CA VAL A 85 -6.80 -13.97 -6.87
C VAL A 85 -8.16 -14.26 -6.24
N SER A 86 -8.55 -15.53 -6.26
CA SER A 86 -9.84 -16.00 -5.76
C SER A 86 -9.60 -16.97 -4.62
N GLY A 87 -10.30 -16.80 -3.50
CA GLY A 87 -10.16 -17.63 -2.32
C GLY A 87 -9.55 -16.90 -1.12
N SER A 88 -9.08 -17.68 -0.15
CA SER A 88 -8.38 -17.19 1.04
C SER A 88 -7.07 -16.51 0.65
N VAL A 89 -6.80 -15.40 1.32
CA VAL A 89 -5.57 -14.62 1.18
C VAL A 89 -4.98 -14.49 2.57
N ASP A 90 -3.75 -14.97 2.74
CA ASP A 90 -2.97 -14.83 3.95
C ASP A 90 -2.02 -13.62 3.79
N ALA A 91 -2.22 -12.62 4.66
CA ALA A 91 -1.43 -11.39 4.69
C ALA A 91 -0.50 -11.32 5.92
N SER A 92 -0.30 -12.40 6.67
CA SER A 92 0.45 -12.38 7.93
C SER A 92 1.91 -11.91 7.78
N GLU A 93 2.59 -12.21 6.67
CA GLU A 93 3.95 -11.67 6.43
C GLU A 93 3.94 -10.16 6.18
N VAL A 94 2.90 -9.66 5.51
CA VAL A 94 2.71 -8.23 5.24
C VAL A 94 2.40 -7.50 6.54
N ASP A 95 1.53 -8.09 7.37
CA ASP A 95 1.18 -7.61 8.71
C ASP A 95 2.42 -7.47 9.59
N HIS A 96 3.19 -8.56 9.74
CA HIS A 96 4.42 -8.54 10.52
C HIS A 96 5.39 -7.44 10.04
N TRP A 97 5.55 -7.28 8.73
CA TRP A 97 6.41 -6.26 8.16
C TRP A 97 5.91 -4.83 8.46
N VAL A 98 4.61 -4.58 8.39
CA VAL A 98 4.02 -3.28 8.72
C VAL A 98 4.22 -2.95 10.21
N HIS A 99 3.99 -3.94 11.10
CA HIS A 99 4.14 -3.75 12.54
C HIS A 99 5.60 -3.70 13.02
N ALA A 100 6.56 -4.22 12.24
CA ALA A 100 7.99 -4.11 12.54
C ALA A 100 8.54 -2.67 12.47
N GLY A 101 7.70 -1.68 12.13
CA GLY A 101 8.07 -0.26 12.20
C GLY A 101 8.99 0.18 11.06
N HIS A 102 8.95 -0.49 9.91
CA HIS A 102 9.74 -0.09 8.76
C HIS A 102 9.26 1.27 8.24
N PRO A 103 10.09 2.33 8.33
CA PRO A 103 9.65 3.65 7.92
C PRO A 103 9.36 3.65 6.41
N PRO A 104 8.27 4.29 5.95
CA PRO A 104 8.15 4.62 4.53
C PRO A 104 9.42 5.38 4.13
N ARG A 105 10.03 5.00 2.99
CA ARG A 105 11.29 5.63 2.55
C ARG A 105 11.13 7.13 2.23
N ALA A 106 9.90 7.64 2.16
CA ALA A 106 9.56 9.04 2.34
C ALA A 106 8.08 9.18 2.71
N VAL A 107 7.76 9.80 3.85
CA VAL A 107 6.71 10.83 3.96
C VAL A 107 7.00 11.63 5.26
N PRO A 108 7.07 12.97 5.23
CA PRO A 108 6.80 13.78 6.41
C PRO A 108 5.36 13.50 6.86
N LEU A 109 5.19 13.08 8.11
CA LEU A 109 3.88 12.92 8.76
C LEU A 109 3.20 14.29 8.91
N GLU A 110 2.51 14.77 7.88
CA GLU A 110 1.47 15.79 8.11
C GLU A 110 0.19 15.05 8.48
N GLN A 111 -0.01 14.94 9.79
CA GLN A 111 -1.14 14.29 10.43
C GLN A 111 -2.41 15.08 10.15
N ASN A 112 -3.06 14.81 9.01
CA ASN A 112 -4.28 15.51 8.67
C ASN A 112 -5.48 14.91 9.42
N ARG A 113 -5.64 15.48 10.62
CA ARG A 113 -6.77 15.47 11.54
C ARG A 113 -8.10 15.74 10.80
N HIS A 114 -8.72 14.70 10.25
CA HIS A 114 -10.07 14.78 9.69
C HIS A 114 -11.11 14.21 10.66
N LYS A 115 -11.47 15.09 11.59
CA LYS A 115 -12.76 15.28 12.25
C LYS A 115 -13.89 14.42 11.65
N HIS A 116 -14.30 13.36 12.34
CA HIS A 116 -15.67 12.86 12.21
C HIS A 116 -16.55 13.77 13.08
N SER A 117 -17.49 14.46 12.43
CA SER A 117 -18.63 15.12 13.07
C SER A 117 -19.61 14.10 13.61
#